data_AF-A0A7W5ZIL4-F1
#
_entry.id   AF-A0A7W5ZIL4-F1
#
_cell.length_a   1.000
_cell.length_b   1.000
_cell.length_c   1.000
_cell.angle_alpha   90.00
_cell.angle_beta   90.00
_cell.angle_gamma   90.00
#
_symmetry.space_group_name_H-M   'P 1'
#
loop_
_entity.id
_entity.type
_entity.pdbx_description
1 polymer ?
#
loop_
_entity_poly.entity_id
_entity_poly.type
_entity_poly.pdbx_seq_one_letter_code
_entity_poly.pdbx_strand_id
1 'polypeptide(L)'
;MESLGFPLQEEAILQTLTLEVLKSNEIEGEILNAEQVRSSIARRLGIDIGALSPTDRHVEGVVEMLLDATQHFNQPLTEDRLFGWHASLFPTGRSGMYKITVGNWRDNETGPMQVVSGPLGRERVHFEAPSSERLPQEMAQFME
;
A
#
# COMPACT_ATOMS: atom_id res chain seq x y z
N MET A 1 -4.56 -32.79 -13.33
CA MET A 1 -4.28 -31.71 -12.35
C MET A 1 -5.01 -32.10 -11.10
N GLU A 2 -4.33 -32.79 -10.18
CA GLU A 2 -4.92 -33.11 -8.87
C GLU A 2 -5.31 -31.81 -8.18
N SER A 3 -6.57 -31.69 -7.78
CA SER A 3 -7.03 -30.56 -6.98
C SER A 3 -6.24 -30.59 -5.67
N LEU A 4 -5.32 -29.65 -5.49
CA LEU A 4 -4.85 -29.29 -4.16
C LEU A 4 -6.10 -29.17 -3.29
N GLY A 5 -6.20 -29.96 -2.22
CA GLY A 5 -7.35 -29.86 -1.32
C GLY A 5 -7.49 -28.41 -0.87
N PHE A 6 -8.72 -27.89 -0.83
CA PHE A 6 -9.03 -26.51 -0.43
C PHE A 6 -8.13 -25.93 0.70
N PRO A 7 -7.77 -26.68 1.76
CA PRO A 7 -6.87 -26.19 2.81
C PRO A 7 -5.44 -25.82 2.35
N LEU A 8 -4.87 -26.57 1.40
CA LEU A 8 -3.52 -26.28 0.86
C LEU A 8 -3.52 -25.02 0.00
N GLN A 9 -4.61 -24.78 -0.73
CA GLN A 9 -4.75 -23.57 -1.54
C GLN A 9 -4.94 -22.33 -0.66
N GLU A 10 -5.76 -22.42 0.38
CA GLU A 10 -5.96 -21.35 1.36
C GLU A 10 -4.65 -20.96 2.07
N GLU A 11 -3.87 -21.95 2.53
CA GLU A 11 -2.58 -21.67 3.17
C GLU A 11 -1.57 -21.06 2.19
N ALA A 12 -1.53 -21.52 0.94
CA ALA A 12 -0.64 -20.95 -0.08
C ALA A 12 -0.99 -19.48 -0.40
N ILE A 13 -2.29 -19.16 -0.50
CA ILE A 13 -2.76 -17.78 -0.71
C ILE A 13 -2.38 -16.93 0.51
N LEU A 14 -2.68 -17.41 1.71
CA LEU A 14 -2.40 -16.69 2.95
C LEU A 14 -0.89 -16.40 3.09
N GLN A 15 -0.04 -17.40 2.84
CA GLN A 15 1.41 -17.24 2.87
C GLN A 15 1.89 -16.23 1.82
N THR A 16 1.39 -16.32 0.58
CA THR A 16 1.80 -15.44 -0.52
C THR A 16 1.45 -13.98 -0.21
N LEU A 17 0.21 -13.71 0.19
CA LEU A 17 -0.23 -12.35 0.53
C LEU A 17 0.49 -11.80 1.76
N THR A 18 0.77 -12.65 2.75
CA THR A 18 1.56 -12.25 3.92
C THR A 18 2.96 -11.81 3.52
N LEU A 19 3.62 -12.58 2.65
CA LEU A 19 4.96 -12.24 2.15
C LEU A 19 4.94 -10.96 1.31
N GLU A 20 3.91 -10.76 0.49
CA GLU A 20 3.78 -9.55 -0.34
C GLU A 20 3.70 -8.29 0.53
N VAL A 21 2.82 -8.29 1.55
CA VAL A 21 2.76 -7.19 2.52
C VAL A 21 4.12 -6.93 3.16
N LEU A 22 4.78 -7.98 3.68
CA LEU A 22 6.04 -7.81 4.38
C LEU A 22 7.13 -7.26 3.47
N LYS A 23 7.29 -7.80 2.26
CA LYS A 23 8.38 -7.44 1.36
C LYS A 23 8.19 -6.10 0.68
N SER A 24 6.97 -5.72 0.33
CA SER A 24 6.71 -4.36 -0.18
C SER A 24 6.99 -3.30 0.88
N ASN A 25 6.63 -3.54 2.14
CA ASN A 25 6.86 -2.58 3.22
C ASN A 25 8.34 -2.52 3.65
N GLU A 26 9.07 -3.65 3.61
CA GLU A 26 10.52 -3.67 3.86
C GLU A 26 11.29 -2.79 2.87
N ILE A 27 10.84 -2.68 1.61
CA ILE A 27 11.44 -1.79 0.60
C ILE A 27 11.30 -0.31 1.03
N GLU A 28 10.17 0.04 1.64
CA GLU A 28 9.91 1.37 2.19
C GLU A 28 10.59 1.60 3.56
N GLY A 29 11.33 0.59 4.06
CA GLY A 29 12.02 0.64 5.35
C GLY A 29 11.12 0.32 6.55
N GLU A 30 9.90 -0.17 6.31
CA GLU A 30 8.95 -0.54 7.35
C GLU A 30 9.02 -2.04 7.68
N ILE A 31 9.22 -2.36 8.96
CA ILE A 31 9.25 -3.75 9.45
C ILE A 31 7.94 -4.05 10.16
N LEU A 32 7.03 -4.73 9.48
CA LEU A 32 5.72 -5.12 10.02
C LEU A 32 5.79 -6.46 10.76
N ASN A 33 4.90 -6.66 11.74
CA ASN A 33 4.79 -7.93 12.44
C ASN A 33 4.06 -8.97 11.56
N ALA A 34 4.78 -10.01 11.17
CA ALA A 34 4.27 -11.08 10.29
C ALA A 34 3.01 -11.78 10.82
N GLU A 35 2.90 -11.97 12.14
CA GLU A 35 1.74 -12.64 12.75
C GLU A 35 0.49 -11.76 12.69
N GLN A 36 0.65 -10.45 12.90
CA GLN A 36 -0.44 -9.47 12.77
C GLN A 36 -0.91 -9.35 11.31
N VAL A 37 0.03 -9.29 10.37
CA VAL A 37 -0.27 -9.27 8.92
C VAL A 37 -1.05 -10.53 8.53
N ARG A 38 -0.52 -11.71 8.88
CA ARG A 38 -1.17 -13.00 8.59
C ARG A 38 -2.56 -13.07 9.22
N SER A 39 -2.71 -12.63 10.47
CA SER A 39 -4.00 -12.60 11.17
C SER A 39 -5.02 -11.69 10.49
N SER A 40 -4.60 -10.51 10.04
CA SER A 40 -5.46 -9.57 9.32
C SER A 40 -5.94 -10.12 7.98
N ILE A 41 -5.03 -10.72 7.20
CA ILE A 41 -5.36 -11.35 5.91
C ILE A 41 -6.32 -12.52 6.14
N ALA A 42 -6.00 -13.43 7.07
CA ALA A 42 -6.85 -14.59 7.36
C ALA A 42 -8.27 -14.17 7.76
N ARG A 43 -8.39 -13.16 8.64
CA ARG A 43 -9.69 -12.62 9.06
C ARG A 43 -10.50 -12.07 7.88
N ARG A 44 -9.87 -11.34 6.96
CA ARG A 44 -10.57 -10.76 5.79
C ARG A 44 -10.90 -11.78 4.71
N LEU A 45 -10.14 -12.86 4.60
CA LEU A 45 -10.43 -13.98 3.69
C LEU A 45 -11.37 -15.03 4.29
N GLY A 46 -11.72 -14.92 5.57
CA GLY A 46 -12.56 -15.90 6.26
C GLY A 46 -11.87 -17.24 6.52
N ILE A 47 -10.53 -17.26 6.56
CA ILE A 47 -9.73 -18.46 6.81
C ILE A 47 -9.54 -18.63 8.32
N ASP A 48 -9.96 -19.79 8.84
CA ASP A 48 -9.77 -20.12 10.26
C ASP A 48 -8.32 -20.55 10.51
N ILE A 49 -7.60 -19.74 11.29
CA ILE A 49 -6.23 -20.01 11.73
C ILE A 49 -6.12 -20.14 13.26
N GLY A 50 -7.25 -20.31 13.95
CA GLY A 50 -7.33 -20.31 15.40
C GLY A 50 -7.30 -18.90 16.01
N ALA A 51 -6.50 -18.72 17.06
CA ALA A 51 -6.45 -17.45 17.78
C ALA A 51 -5.84 -16.34 16.90
N LEU A 52 -6.64 -15.31 16.59
CA LEU A 52 -6.19 -14.13 15.85
C LEU A 52 -5.54 -13.12 16.80
N SER A 53 -4.35 -12.67 16.43
CA SER A 53 -3.66 -11.59 17.15
C SER A 53 -4.30 -10.23 16.85
N PRO A 54 -4.41 -9.32 17.84
CA PRO A 54 -4.87 -7.96 17.58
C PRO A 54 -3.90 -7.25 16.64
N THR A 55 -4.44 -6.58 15.64
CA THR A 55 -3.68 -5.95 14.55
C THR A 55 -3.65 -4.43 14.69
N ASP A 56 -2.49 -3.84 14.41
CA ASP A 56 -2.34 -2.38 14.31
C ASP A 56 -3.18 -1.80 13.15
N ARG A 57 -3.73 -0.60 13.33
CA ARG A 57 -4.52 0.11 12.32
C ARG A 57 -3.71 0.38 11.03
N HIS A 58 -2.40 0.57 11.15
CA HIS A 58 -1.49 0.69 10.01
C HIS A 58 -1.45 -0.59 9.17
N VAL A 59 -1.26 -1.73 9.84
CA VAL A 59 -1.29 -3.05 9.18
C VAL A 59 -2.65 -3.31 8.54
N GLU A 60 -3.75 -2.94 9.20
CA GLU A 60 -5.08 -3.05 8.63
C GLU A 60 -5.21 -2.27 7.31
N GLY A 61 -4.72 -1.03 7.25
CA GLY A 61 -4.77 -0.21 6.05
C GLY A 61 -3.98 -0.79 4.88
N VAL A 62 -2.75 -1.25 5.14
CA VAL A 62 -1.90 -1.92 4.14
C VAL A 62 -2.56 -3.19 3.60
N VAL A 63 -3.10 -4.03 4.49
CA VAL A 63 -3.78 -5.27 4.09
C VAL A 63 -5.05 -4.97 3.29
N GLU A 64 -5.76 -3.87 3.59
CA GLU A 64 -7.02 -3.51 2.93
C GLU A 64 -6.76 -3.11 1.48
N MET A 65 -5.74 -2.26 1.29
CA MET A 65 -5.24 -1.86 -0.02
C MET A 65 -4.78 -3.07 -0.83
N LEU A 66 -3.95 -3.94 -0.25
CA LEU A 66 -3.43 -5.12 -0.97
C LEU A 66 -4.56 -6.07 -1.39
N LEU A 67 -5.52 -6.33 -0.51
CA LEU A 67 -6.66 -7.20 -0.83
C LEU A 67 -7.55 -6.60 -1.92
N ASP A 68 -7.78 -5.29 -1.89
CA ASP A 68 -8.52 -4.62 -2.96
C ASP A 68 -7.77 -4.72 -4.30
N ALA A 69 -6.46 -4.44 -4.31
CA ALA A 69 -5.62 -4.52 -5.51
C ALA A 69 -5.60 -5.94 -6.12
N THR A 70 -5.51 -6.97 -5.26
CA THR A 70 -5.38 -8.36 -5.70
C THR A 70 -6.71 -9.02 -6.05
N GLN A 71 -7.81 -8.69 -5.35
CA GLN A 71 -9.12 -9.30 -5.63
C GLN A 71 -9.88 -8.57 -6.73
N HIS A 72 -9.69 -7.26 -6.86
CA HIS A 72 -10.33 -6.42 -7.87
C HIS A 72 -9.34 -6.00 -8.96
N PHE A 73 -8.36 -6.87 -9.28
CA PHE A 73 -7.33 -6.61 -10.28
C PHE A 73 -7.90 -6.38 -11.69
N ASN A 74 -9.09 -6.90 -11.96
CA ASN A 74 -9.80 -6.77 -13.23
C ASN A 74 -10.75 -5.57 -13.29
N GLN A 75 -10.88 -4.82 -12.21
CA GLN A 75 -11.66 -3.58 -12.19
C GLN A 75 -10.78 -2.40 -12.63
N PRO A 76 -11.34 -1.40 -13.32
CA PRO A 76 -10.60 -0.20 -13.69
C PRO A 76 -9.94 0.48 -12.48
N LEU A 77 -8.77 1.08 -12.72
CA LEU A 77 -8.16 1.99 -11.75
C LEU A 77 -8.82 3.36 -11.89
N THR A 78 -9.49 3.83 -10.84
CA THR A 78 -10.10 5.15 -10.79
C THR A 78 -9.36 6.04 -9.81
N GLU A 79 -9.54 7.35 -9.92
CA GLU A 79 -9.00 8.31 -8.94
C GLU A 79 -9.45 7.97 -7.52
N ASP A 80 -10.74 7.70 -7.32
CA ASP A 80 -11.31 7.35 -6.02
C ASP A 80 -10.68 6.08 -5.44
N ARG A 81 -10.44 5.05 -6.26
CA ARG A 81 -9.79 3.82 -5.83
C ARG A 81 -8.33 4.06 -5.44
N LEU A 82 -7.58 4.79 -6.26
CA LEU A 82 -6.19 5.14 -5.98
C LEU A 82 -6.07 6.01 -4.72
N PHE A 83 -6.98 6.97 -4.54
CA PHE A 83 -7.03 7.81 -3.35
C PHE A 83 -7.44 7.03 -2.11
N GLY A 84 -8.37 6.09 -2.23
CA GLY A 84 -8.73 5.14 -1.17
C GLY A 84 -7.52 4.35 -0.71
N TRP A 85 -6.74 3.79 -1.64
CA TRP A 85 -5.49 3.09 -1.32
C TRP A 85 -4.50 3.99 -0.57
N HIS A 86 -4.28 5.21 -1.06
CA HIS A 86 -3.39 6.17 -0.40
C HIS A 86 -3.89 6.56 1.00
N ALA A 87 -5.20 6.73 1.17
CA ALA A 87 -5.81 7.05 2.46
C ALA A 87 -5.68 5.90 3.47
N SER A 88 -5.80 4.66 3.02
CA SER A 88 -5.59 3.48 3.86
C SER A 88 -4.15 3.37 4.36
N LEU A 89 -3.16 3.77 3.56
CA LEU A 89 -1.74 3.77 3.96
C LEU A 89 -1.39 4.88 4.96
N PHE A 90 -2.10 6.01 4.92
CA PHE A 90 -1.82 7.17 5.77
C PHE A 90 -3.04 7.63 6.60
N PRO A 91 -3.59 6.77 7.47
CA PRO A 91 -4.87 7.03 8.14
C PRO A 91 -4.85 8.21 9.12
N THR A 92 -3.67 8.74 9.44
CA THR A 92 -3.49 9.91 10.33
C THR A 92 -3.27 11.22 9.59
N GLY A 93 -3.15 11.20 8.25
CA GLY A 93 -2.79 12.40 7.48
C GLY A 93 -1.30 12.76 7.59
N ARG A 94 -0.44 11.81 7.97
CA ARG A 94 0.97 12.07 8.30
C ARG A 94 1.90 10.99 7.77
N SER A 95 3.10 11.40 7.36
CA SER A 95 4.27 10.53 7.21
C SER A 95 5.25 10.86 8.33
N GLY A 96 5.36 9.94 9.30
CA GLY A 96 6.06 10.20 10.56
C GLY A 96 5.55 11.46 11.27
N MET A 97 6.45 12.41 11.52
CA MET A 97 6.13 13.68 12.17
C MET A 97 5.65 14.77 11.21
N TYR A 98 5.55 14.51 9.91
CA TYR A 98 5.17 15.52 8.91
C TYR A 98 3.73 15.31 8.46
N LYS A 99 2.98 16.41 8.31
CA LYS A 99 1.68 16.36 7.64
C LYS A 99 1.90 16.17 6.15
N ILE A 100 1.06 15.37 5.53
CA ILE A 100 1.06 15.14 4.08
C ILE A 100 -0.36 15.26 3.55
N THR A 101 -0.49 15.56 2.26
CA THR A 101 -1.76 15.43 1.54
C THR A 101 -2.07 13.94 1.38
N VAL A 102 -3.23 13.49 1.85
CA VAL A 102 -3.66 12.09 1.83
C VAL A 102 -4.93 11.95 1.00
N GLY A 103 -5.03 10.88 0.21
CA GLY A 103 -6.20 10.60 -0.63
C GLY A 103 -6.49 11.68 -1.66
N ASN A 104 -5.46 12.35 -2.18
CA ASN A 104 -5.59 13.37 -3.22
C ASN A 104 -4.27 13.48 -4.00
N TRP A 105 -4.29 14.15 -5.15
CA TRP A 105 -3.09 14.54 -5.88
C TRP A 105 -2.22 15.46 -5.03
N ARG A 106 -0.90 15.31 -5.14
CA ARG A 106 0.03 16.26 -4.54
C ARG A 106 -0.13 17.64 -5.18
N ASP A 107 0.01 18.67 -4.36
CA ASP A 107 0.18 20.04 -4.81
C ASP A 107 1.68 20.40 -4.88
N ASN A 108 1.98 21.67 -5.13
CA ASN A 108 3.35 22.20 -5.10
C ASN A 108 3.59 23.07 -3.83
N GLU A 109 2.73 23.02 -2.81
CA GLU A 109 2.85 23.89 -1.62
C GLU A 109 4.15 23.62 -0.84
N THR A 110 4.58 22.36 -0.80
CA THR A 110 5.83 21.94 -0.16
C THR A 110 7.01 21.85 -1.12
N GLY A 111 6.88 22.37 -2.35
CA GLY A 111 7.87 22.25 -3.42
C GLY A 111 7.67 21.01 -4.31
N PRO A 112 8.57 20.81 -5.30
CA PRO A 112 8.46 19.71 -6.26
C PRO A 112 8.73 18.36 -5.60
N MET A 113 8.08 17.31 -6.11
CA MET A 113 8.37 15.93 -5.71
C MET A 113 9.69 15.49 -6.36
N GLN A 114 10.67 15.10 -5.55
CA GLN A 114 12.02 14.77 -5.99
C GLN A 114 12.49 13.43 -5.42
N VAL A 115 13.20 12.65 -6.23
CA VAL A 115 13.97 11.49 -5.78
C VAL A 115 15.38 11.97 -5.47
N VAL A 116 15.76 11.92 -4.20
CA VAL A 116 17.01 12.47 -3.69
C VAL A 116 17.87 11.42 -2.98
N SER A 117 19.17 11.69 -2.88
CA SER A 117 20.08 10.95 -1.99
C SER A 117 20.98 11.91 -1.24
N GLY A 118 21.51 11.48 -0.10
CA GLY A 118 22.42 12.29 0.72
C GLY A 118 21.75 12.76 2.02
N PRO A 119 22.52 13.36 2.94
CA PRO A 119 21.98 13.83 4.21
C PRO A 119 21.15 15.10 4.02
N LEU A 120 20.30 15.38 5.01
CA LEU A 120 19.46 16.57 5.05
C LEU A 120 20.28 17.85 4.82
N GLY A 121 19.87 18.69 3.86
CA GLY A 121 20.54 19.93 3.46
C GLY A 121 21.73 19.76 2.51
N ARG A 122 22.06 18.53 2.09
CA ARG A 122 23.08 18.21 1.07
C ARG A 122 22.58 17.12 0.13
N GLU A 123 21.31 17.20 -0.22
CA GLU A 123 20.64 16.29 -1.12
C GLU A 123 21.14 16.47 -2.55
N ARG A 124 21.41 15.36 -3.22
CA ARG A 124 21.55 15.29 -4.66
C ARG A 124 20.22 14.85 -5.25
N VAL A 125 19.64 15.70 -6.10
CA VAL A 125 18.43 15.38 -6.87
C VAL A 125 18.82 14.47 -8.04
N HIS A 126 18.21 13.29 -8.11
CA HIS A 126 18.36 12.34 -9.22
C HIS A 126 17.24 12.48 -10.24
N PHE A 127 16.05 12.77 -9.74
CA PHE A 127 14.85 12.93 -10.57
C PHE A 127 13.92 13.94 -9.91
N GLU A 128 13.30 14.77 -10.74
CA GLU A 128 12.20 15.65 -10.34
C GLU A 128 10.96 15.23 -11.11
N ALA A 129 9.88 14.95 -10.38
CA ALA A 129 8.62 14.55 -10.99
C ALA A 129 7.96 15.75 -11.72
N PRO A 130 7.04 15.51 -12.66
CA PRO A 130 6.29 16.58 -13.33
C PRO A 130 5.65 17.56 -12.34
N SER A 131 5.44 18.83 -12.73
CA SER A 131 4.68 19.77 -11.89
C SER A 131 3.30 19.21 -11.50
N SER A 132 2.81 19.50 -10.30
CA SER A 132 1.46 19.10 -9.87
C SER A 132 0.36 19.53 -10.83
N GLU A 133 0.53 20.67 -11.51
CA GLU A 133 -0.39 21.18 -12.53
C GLU A 133 -0.62 20.23 -13.70
N ARG A 134 0.35 19.34 -13.99
CA ARG A 134 0.25 18.33 -15.04
C ARG A 134 -0.42 17.05 -14.58
N LEU A 135 -0.48 16.79 -13.27
CA LEU A 135 -0.95 15.51 -12.74
C LEU A 135 -2.35 15.11 -13.22
N PRO A 136 -3.37 15.99 -13.24
CA PRO A 136 -4.69 15.59 -13.70
C PRO A 136 -4.68 15.03 -15.13
N GLN A 137 -3.90 15.64 -16.03
CA GLN A 137 -3.81 15.20 -17.41
C GLN A 137 -2.99 13.90 -17.56
N GLU A 138 -1.84 13.82 -16.88
CA GLU A 138 -0.98 12.63 -16.93
C GLU A 138 -1.69 11.41 -16.32
N MET A 139 -2.45 11.59 -15.24
CA MET A 139 -3.19 10.52 -14.58
C MET A 139 -4.42 10.09 -15.37
N ALA A 140 -5.12 11.02 -16.04
CA ALA A 140 -6.18 10.66 -16.98
C ALA A 140 -5.64 9.76 -18.09
N GLN A 141 -4.48 10.11 -18.68
CA GLN A 141 -3.84 9.28 -19.71
C GLN A 141 -3.35 7.92 -19.17
N PHE A 142 -2.91 7.86 -17.92
CA PHE A 142 -2.46 6.61 -17.29
C PHE A 142 -3.60 5.63 -16.99
N MET A 143 -4.80 6.15 -16.70
CA MET A 143 -5.97 5.34 -16.31
C MET A 143 -6.87 4.93 -17.49
N GLU A 144 -6.61 5.41 -18.70
CA GLU A 144 -7.26 4.97 -19.96
C GLU A 144 -6.81 3.58 -20.41
#